data_AF-A0A959UZ67-F1
#
_entry.id   AF-A0A959UZ67-F1
#
_cell.length_a   1.000
_cell.length_b   1.000
_cell.length_c   1.000
_cell.angle_alpha   90.00
_cell.angle_beta   90.00
_cell.angle_gamma   90.00
#
_symmetry.space_group_name_H-M   'P 1'
#
loop_
_entity.id
_entity.type
_entity.pdbx_description
1 polymer ?
#
loop_
_entity_poly.entity_id
_entity_poly.type
_entity_poly.pdbx_seq_one_letter_code
_entity_poly.pdbx_strand_id
1 'polypeptide(L)'
;GDVVSKRIKERLREWRPDRHWHLDPAGEPRDTYQCLTRTVAVAPTYFLTWLAGSLDPVASGYGDAWRSWGASTTSRHEQLLADAPFCDLVVFQALMDRLKPGMEVHLANSTPVRYAQLFDRPQEVRWHANRGT
;
A
#
# COMPACT_ATOMS: atom_id res chain seq x y z
N GLY A 1 9.95 4.53 -6.61
CA GLY A 1 8.50 4.43 -6.89
C GLY A 1 7.78 3.67 -5.79
N ASP A 2 6.69 4.25 -5.28
CA ASP A 2 6.10 3.93 -3.96
C ASP A 2 5.35 2.59 -3.95
N VAL A 3 4.77 2.19 -5.09
CA VAL A 3 4.19 0.85 -5.28
C VAL A 3 5.21 -0.12 -5.88
N VAL A 4 5.56 -1.15 -5.11
CA VAL A 4 6.57 -2.14 -5.48
C VAL A 4 6.01 -3.22 -6.40
N SER A 5 4.74 -3.63 -6.19
CA SER A 5 4.11 -4.71 -6.94
C SER A 5 3.99 -4.37 -8.43
N LYS A 6 4.72 -5.12 -9.27
CA LYS A 6 4.64 -5.01 -10.74
C LYS A 6 3.23 -5.35 -11.23
N ARG A 7 2.62 -6.41 -10.70
CA ARG A 7 1.28 -6.87 -11.06
C ARG A 7 0.20 -5.80 -10.80
N ILE A 8 0.27 -5.10 -9.66
CA ILE A 8 -0.68 -4.01 -9.36
C ILE A 8 -0.51 -2.87 -10.37
N LYS A 9 0.74 -2.48 -10.66
CA LYS A 9 1.02 -1.42 -11.64
C LYS A 9 0.53 -1.77 -13.04
N GLU A 10 0.78 -3.00 -13.48
CA GLU A 10 0.29 -3.51 -14.77
C GLU A 10 -1.23 -3.52 -14.83
N ARG A 11 -1.88 -4.01 -13.78
CA ARG A 11 -3.34 -4.05 -13.72
C ARG A 11 -3.98 -2.66 -13.79
N LEU A 12 -3.41 -1.67 -13.10
CA LEU A 12 -3.89 -0.28 -13.15
C LEU A 12 -3.60 0.43 -14.49
N ARG A 13 -2.59 -0.05 -15.25
CA ARG A 13 -2.32 0.41 -16.62
C ARG A 13 -3.28 -0.18 -17.64
N GLU A 14 -3.69 -1.43 -17.43
CA GLU A 14 -4.72 -2.11 -18.24
C GLU A 14 -6.11 -1.52 -17.95
N TRP A 15 -6.45 -1.40 -16.67
CA TRP A 15 -7.72 -0.84 -16.19
C TRP A 15 -7.60 0.67 -15.98
N ARG A 16 -7.38 1.40 -17.07
CA ARG A 16 -7.18 2.84 -17.02
C ARG A 16 -8.42 3.53 -16.43
N PRO A 17 -8.33 4.15 -15.25
CA PRO A 17 -9.44 4.91 -14.71
C PRO A 17 -9.65 6.20 -15.50
N ASP A 18 -10.89 6.67 -15.59
CA ASP A 18 -11.22 7.96 -16.23
C ASP A 18 -10.53 9.14 -15.53
N ARG A 19 -10.25 8.99 -14.23
CA ARG A 19 -9.60 9.99 -13.38
C ARG A 19 -8.54 9.33 -12.51
N HIS A 20 -7.31 9.80 -12.63
CA HIS A 20 -6.21 9.48 -11.72
C HIS A 20 -5.51 10.77 -11.30
N TRP A 21 -5.54 11.07 -10.00
CA TRP A 21 -4.99 12.30 -9.42
C TRP A 21 -3.78 11.98 -8.56
N HIS A 22 -2.69 12.71 -8.77
CA HIS A 22 -1.52 12.71 -7.90
C HIS A 22 -1.56 13.94 -7.00
N LEU A 23 -1.44 13.74 -5.69
CA LEU A 23 -1.38 14.81 -4.70
C LEU A 23 0.07 14.98 -4.27
N ASP A 24 0.64 16.14 -4.56
CA ASP A 24 2.02 16.45 -4.21
C ASP A 24 2.16 17.94 -3.88
N PRO A 25 2.69 18.35 -2.71
CA PRO A 25 2.83 19.76 -2.35
C PRO A 25 3.70 20.58 -3.32
N ALA A 26 4.70 19.97 -3.94
CA ALA A 26 5.57 20.65 -4.91
C ALA A 26 4.97 20.69 -6.32
N GLY A 27 3.86 19.96 -6.55
CA GLY A 27 3.22 19.86 -7.85
C GLY A 27 4.00 18.99 -8.84
N GLU A 28 4.95 18.18 -8.37
CA GLU A 28 5.74 17.32 -9.24
C GLU A 28 4.87 16.18 -9.80
N PRO A 29 4.79 16.00 -11.13
CA PRO A 29 4.00 14.93 -11.70
C PRO A 29 4.66 13.57 -11.45
N ARG A 30 3.85 12.58 -11.04
CA ARG A 30 4.29 11.19 -10.87
C ARG A 30 3.33 10.21 -11.53
N ASP A 31 3.60 9.86 -12.79
CA ASP A 31 2.73 8.98 -13.59
C ASP A 31 3.13 7.49 -13.50
N THR A 32 3.06 6.92 -12.30
CA THR A 32 3.46 5.52 -12.05
C THR A 32 2.65 4.51 -12.88
N TYR A 33 1.38 4.82 -13.17
CA TYR A 33 0.41 3.95 -13.82
C TYR A 33 0.10 4.34 -15.27
N GLN A 34 0.84 5.28 -15.85
CA GLN A 34 0.70 5.71 -17.26
C GLN A 34 -0.72 6.16 -17.62
N CYS A 35 -1.40 6.80 -16.66
CA CYS A 35 -2.78 7.26 -16.77
C CYS A 35 -3.06 8.51 -15.93
N LEU A 36 -2.02 9.23 -15.48
CA LEU A 36 -2.16 10.47 -14.72
C LEU A 36 -2.99 11.51 -15.47
N THR A 37 -4.10 11.92 -14.86
CA THR A 37 -4.99 12.96 -15.43
C THR A 37 -4.79 14.33 -14.82
N ARG A 38 -4.29 14.39 -13.57
CA ARG A 38 -4.08 15.64 -12.86
C ARG A 38 -3.03 15.49 -11.76
N THR A 39 -2.13 16.46 -11.66
CA THR A 39 -1.37 16.71 -10.43
C THR A 39 -2.03 17.85 -9.66
N VAL A 40 -2.26 17.67 -8.37
CA VAL A 40 -2.84 18.69 -7.49
C VAL A 40 -1.76 19.11 -6.49
N ALA A 41 -1.36 20.38 -6.59
CA ALA A 41 -0.29 20.97 -5.78
C ALA A 41 -0.76 21.27 -4.35
N VAL A 42 -0.92 20.23 -3.52
CA VAL A 42 -1.50 20.34 -2.18
C VAL A 42 -1.01 19.23 -1.25
N ALA A 43 -0.97 19.50 0.04
CA ALA A 43 -0.74 18.47 1.06
C ALA A 43 -1.86 17.40 1.03
N PRO A 44 -1.52 16.10 0.96
CA PRO A 44 -2.52 15.04 0.92
C PRO A 44 -3.49 15.06 2.10
N THR A 45 -2.99 15.37 3.30
CA THR A 45 -3.81 15.47 4.52
C THR A 45 -4.85 16.59 4.44
N TYR A 46 -4.45 17.76 3.95
CA TYR A 46 -5.37 18.88 3.71
C TYR A 46 -6.43 18.49 2.68
N PHE A 47 -6.00 17.94 1.53
CA PHE A 47 -6.92 17.56 0.46
C PHE A 47 -7.94 16.51 0.90
N LEU A 48 -7.51 15.46 1.60
CA LEU A 48 -8.41 14.41 2.07
C LEU A 48 -9.38 14.90 3.14
N THR A 49 -8.93 15.80 4.03
CA THR A 49 -9.81 16.44 5.03
C THR A 49 -10.86 17.32 4.36
N TRP A 50 -10.43 18.14 3.40
CA TRP A 50 -11.33 18.97 2.60
C TRP A 50 -12.33 18.11 1.82
N LEU A 51 -11.86 17.04 1.16
CA LEU A 51 -12.71 16.14 0.37
C LEU A 51 -13.78 15.46 1.23
N ALA A 52 -13.40 14.98 2.41
CA ALA A 52 -14.32 14.33 3.34
C ALA A 52 -15.42 15.28 3.86
N GLY A 53 -15.12 16.57 3.99
CA GLY A 53 -16.09 17.60 4.39
C GLY A 53 -16.88 18.23 3.24
N SER A 54 -16.46 18.02 1.99
CA SER A 54 -17.04 18.68 0.81
C SER A 54 -17.91 17.78 -0.05
N LEU A 55 -17.97 16.48 0.26
CA LEU A 55 -18.76 15.50 -0.48
C LEU A 55 -19.90 14.98 0.41
N ASP A 56 -21.09 14.90 -0.18
CA ASP A 56 -22.19 14.17 0.44
C ASP A 56 -21.90 12.67 0.42
N PRO A 57 -22.17 11.94 1.52
CA PRO A 57 -22.05 10.50 1.55
C PRO A 57 -22.94 9.86 0.46
N VAL A 58 -22.33 9.06 -0.41
CA VAL A 58 -23.06 8.28 -1.40
C VAL A 58 -23.34 6.89 -0.83
N ALA A 59 -24.61 6.52 -0.75
CA ALA A 59 -25.00 5.15 -0.38
C ALA A 59 -24.45 4.17 -1.43
N SER A 60 -23.50 3.33 -1.03
CA SER A 60 -22.84 2.37 -1.91
C SER A 60 -22.31 1.19 -1.11
N GLY A 61 -22.48 -0.02 -1.64
CA GLY A 61 -21.87 -1.24 -1.09
C GLY A 61 -20.37 -1.37 -1.36
N TYR A 62 -19.75 -0.40 -2.06
CA TYR A 62 -18.35 -0.47 -2.45
C TYR A 62 -17.41 -0.63 -1.25
N GLY A 63 -17.61 0.16 -0.19
CA GLY A 63 -16.78 0.08 1.02
C GLY A 63 -16.88 -1.28 1.72
N ASP A 64 -18.10 -1.83 1.83
CA ASP A 64 -18.33 -3.14 2.44
C ASP A 64 -17.74 -4.27 1.59
N ALA A 65 -17.86 -4.18 0.26
CA ALA A 65 -17.24 -5.14 -0.64
C ALA A 65 -15.71 -5.18 -0.43
N TRP A 66 -15.04 -4.03 -0.39
CA TRP A 66 -13.59 -3.98 -0.14
C TRP A 66 -13.19 -4.53 1.23
N ARG A 67 -13.96 -4.21 2.28
CA ARG A 67 -13.72 -4.77 3.63
C ARG A 67 -13.89 -6.30 3.64
N SER A 68 -14.95 -6.81 3.03
CA SER A 68 -15.21 -8.25 2.93
C SER A 68 -14.12 -8.98 2.15
N TRP A 69 -13.68 -8.40 1.03
CA TRP A 69 -12.56 -8.94 0.24
C TRP A 69 -11.27 -8.93 1.05
N GLY A 70 -10.97 -7.82 1.73
CA GLY A 70 -9.82 -7.70 2.62
C GLY A 70 -9.79 -8.79 3.68
N ALA A 71 -10.88 -8.96 4.43
CA ALA A 71 -11.00 -10.00 5.46
C ALA A 71 -10.80 -11.42 4.89
N SER A 72 -11.41 -11.72 3.74
CA SER A 72 -11.22 -13.01 3.07
C SER A 72 -9.77 -13.22 2.63
N THR A 73 -9.09 -12.18 2.11
CA THR A 73 -7.68 -12.30 1.71
C THR A 73 -6.74 -12.46 2.90
N THR A 74 -6.99 -11.77 4.01
CA THR A 74 -6.24 -11.94 5.26
C THR A 74 -6.37 -13.36 5.80
N SER A 75 -7.59 -13.89 5.90
CA SER A 75 -7.81 -15.27 6.37
C SER A 75 -7.10 -16.31 5.50
N ARG A 76 -7.12 -16.14 4.17
CA ARG A 76 -6.38 -17.04 3.26
C ARG A 76 -4.86 -16.91 3.41
N HIS A 77 -4.36 -15.71 3.67
CA HIS A 77 -2.94 -15.47 3.92
C HIS A 77 -2.48 -16.16 5.21
N GLU A 78 -3.27 -16.06 6.28
CA GLU A 78 -3.00 -16.75 7.55
C GLU A 78 -3.01 -18.28 7.38
N GLN A 79 -3.99 -18.83 6.65
CA GLN A 79 -4.03 -20.26 6.31
C GLN A 79 -2.79 -20.69 5.52
N LEU A 80 -2.41 -19.92 4.49
CA LEU A 80 -1.20 -20.19 3.71
C LEU A 80 0.06 -20.21 4.59
N LEU A 81 0.18 -19.28 5.53
CA LEU A 81 1.32 -19.22 6.46
C LEU A 81 1.35 -20.41 7.42
N ALA A 82 0.19 -20.83 7.92
CA ALA A 82 0.07 -21.98 8.82
C ALA A 82 0.46 -23.30 8.13
N ASP A 83 0.13 -23.44 6.85
CA ASP A 83 0.40 -24.66 6.06
C ASP A 83 1.78 -24.65 5.37
N ALA A 84 2.44 -23.49 5.29
CA ALA A 84 3.68 -23.35 4.55
C ALA A 84 4.85 -24.06 5.26
N PRO A 85 5.72 -24.78 4.52
CA PRO A 85 6.99 -25.25 5.07
C PRO A 85 7.94 -24.07 5.31
N PHE A 86 9.07 -24.35 5.97
CA PHE A 86 10.13 -23.36 6.14
C PHE A 86 10.55 -22.77 4.78
N CYS A 87 10.30 -21.47 4.61
CA CYS A 87 10.60 -20.71 3.40
C CYS A 87 10.73 -19.22 3.74
N ASP A 88 11.14 -18.40 2.77
CA ASP A 88 11.26 -16.95 2.94
C ASP A 88 10.00 -16.33 3.58
N LEU A 89 8.81 -16.71 3.11
CA LEU A 89 7.55 -16.15 3.63
C LEU A 89 7.39 -16.36 5.15
N VAL A 90 7.65 -17.58 5.62
CA VAL A 90 7.57 -17.95 7.04
C VAL A 90 8.66 -17.24 7.86
N VAL A 91 9.86 -17.08 7.29
CA VAL A 91 10.93 -16.30 7.94
C VAL A 91 10.51 -14.84 8.10
N PHE A 92 9.92 -14.23 7.08
CA PHE A 92 9.42 -12.85 7.19
C PHE A 92 8.29 -12.72 8.21
N GLN A 93 7.36 -13.67 8.28
CA GLN A 93 6.34 -13.70 9.35
C GLN A 93 7.01 -13.68 10.73
N ALA A 94 7.94 -14.60 10.97
CA ALA A 94 8.65 -14.70 12.24
C ALA A 94 9.42 -13.42 12.60
N LEU A 95 9.99 -12.72 11.61
CA LEU A 95 10.66 -11.43 11.82
C LEU A 95 9.66 -10.33 12.16
N MET A 96 8.54 -10.23 11.43
CA MET A 96 7.50 -9.22 11.64
C MET A 96 6.89 -9.35 13.05
N ASP A 97 6.62 -10.57 13.50
CA ASP A 97 6.05 -10.87 14.84
C ASP A 97 6.99 -10.49 16.00
N ARG A 98 8.29 -10.33 15.73
CA ARG A 98 9.30 -9.97 16.73
C ARG A 98 9.60 -8.47 16.78
N LEU A 99 9.03 -7.68 15.87
CA LEU A 99 9.19 -6.24 15.87
C LEU A 99 8.52 -5.63 17.11
N LYS A 100 9.20 -4.68 17.73
CA LYS A 100 8.75 -3.98 18.94
C LYS A 100 8.67 -2.47 18.67
N PRO A 101 7.80 -1.75 19.40
CA PRO A 101 7.80 -0.30 19.41
C PRO A 101 9.19 0.32 19.56
N GLY A 102 9.46 1.38 18.80
CA GLY A 102 10.73 2.10 18.81
C GLY A 102 11.86 1.48 17.99
N MET A 103 11.65 0.30 17.38
CA MET A 103 12.63 -0.27 16.45
C MET A 103 12.67 0.51 15.14
N GLU A 104 13.86 0.54 14.53
CA GLU A 104 14.10 1.05 13.18
C GLU A 104 14.42 -0.13 12.25
N VAL A 105 13.64 -0.29 11.18
CA VAL A 105 13.77 -1.39 10.23
C VAL A 105 14.21 -0.84 8.88
N HIS A 106 15.39 -1.25 8.44
CA HIS A 106 15.94 -0.92 7.13
C HIS A 106 15.70 -2.07 6.15
N LEU A 107 14.82 -1.86 5.18
CA LEU A 107 14.50 -2.83 4.15
C LEU A 107 15.44 -2.65 2.96
N ALA A 108 16.26 -3.67 2.69
CA ALA A 108 17.01 -3.72 1.45
C ALA A 108 16.06 -3.79 0.23
N ASN A 109 16.57 -3.31 -0.91
CA ASN A 109 15.84 -3.36 -2.16
C ASN A 109 15.60 -4.81 -2.63
N SER A 110 14.66 -4.98 -3.56
CA SER A 110 14.24 -6.29 -4.08
C SER A 110 13.40 -7.10 -3.08
N THR A 111 13.92 -8.22 -2.57
CA THR A 111 13.14 -9.21 -1.83
C THR A 111 12.60 -8.68 -0.48
N PRO A 112 13.40 -8.05 0.40
CA PRO A 112 12.92 -7.66 1.72
C PRO A 112 11.78 -6.64 1.69
N VAL A 113 11.88 -5.62 0.84
CA VAL A 113 10.80 -4.64 0.70
C VAL A 113 9.51 -5.25 0.13
N ARG A 114 9.61 -6.31 -0.70
CA ARG A 114 8.44 -7.01 -1.24
C ARG A 114 7.76 -7.86 -0.18
N TYR A 115 8.53 -8.67 0.55
CA TYR A 115 7.97 -9.53 1.59
C TYR A 115 7.40 -8.72 2.75
N ALA A 116 8.07 -7.64 3.18
CA ALA A 116 7.56 -6.76 4.23
C ALA A 116 6.24 -6.03 3.87
N GLN A 117 5.83 -6.02 2.60
CA GLN A 117 4.53 -5.48 2.17
C GLN A 117 3.40 -6.52 2.23
N LEU A 118 3.71 -7.80 2.49
CA LEU A 118 2.72 -8.87 2.63
C LEU A 118 2.14 -8.97 4.04
N PHE A 119 2.75 -8.28 5.01
CA PHE A 119 2.36 -8.31 6.42
C PHE A 119 1.93 -6.93 6.89
N ASP A 120 1.11 -6.91 7.94
CA ASP A 120 0.75 -5.67 8.61
C ASP A 120 1.97 -5.02 9.26
N ARG A 121 2.04 -3.69 9.15
CA ARG A 121 3.14 -2.90 9.71
C ARG A 121 2.76 -2.42 11.11
N PRO A 122 3.49 -2.81 12.16
CA PRO A 122 3.27 -2.26 13.49
C PRO A 122 3.43 -0.73 13.46
N GLN A 123 2.45 0.00 14.01
CA GLN A 123 2.37 1.46 13.91
C GLN A 123 3.52 2.19 14.62
N GLU A 124 4.18 1.53 15.57
CA GLU A 124 5.23 2.13 16.40
C GLU A 124 6.66 1.76 15.95
N VAL A 125 6.81 1.23 14.73
CA VAL A 125 8.10 0.89 14.12
C VAL A 125 8.42 1.89 13.01
N ARG A 126 9.67 2.36 12.95
CA ARG A 126 10.14 3.24 11.87
C ARG A 126 10.67 2.40 10.72
N TRP A 127 10.19 2.69 9.51
CA TRP A 127 10.51 1.93 8.31
C TRP A 127 11.36 2.76 7.35
N HIS A 128 12.50 2.23 6.94
CA HIS A 128 13.43 2.88 6.02
C HIS A 128 13.69 1.99 4.79
N ALA A 129 13.72 2.57 3.59
CA ALA A 129 14.08 1.87 2.37
C ALA A 129 14.60 2.85 1.31
N ASN A 130 15.67 2.49 0.61
CA ASN A 130 16.25 3.33 -0.45
C ASN A 130 15.46 3.17 -1.76
N ARG A 131 14.33 3.89 -1.91
CA ARG A 131 13.34 3.74 -3.00
C ARG A 131 13.28 4.89 -4.01
N GLY A 132 14.26 5.80 -3.97
CA GLY A 132 14.34 7.02 -4.80
C GLY A 132 15.04 6.87 -6.15
N THR A 133 15.56 5.69 -6.50
CA THR A 133 16.18 5.41 -7.80
C THR A 133 15.16 5.06 -8.87
#